data_AF-U2Q9S5-F1
#
_entry.id   AF-U2Q9S5-F1
#
_cell.length_a   1.000
_cell.length_b   1.000
_cell.length_c   1.000
_cell.angle_alpha   90.00
_cell.angle_beta   90.00
_cell.angle_gamma   90.00
#
_symmetry.space_group_name_H-M   'P 1'
#
loop_
_entity.id
_entity.type
_entity.pdbx_description
1 polymer ?
#
loop_
_entity_poly.entity_id
_entity_poly.type
_entity_poly.pdbx_seq_one_letter_code
_entity_poly.pdbx_strand_id
1 'polypeptide(L)'
;MEKSYTLNSEKSNWKFKPEIPRTAVKNSEGNYTLGRGNEWSVNNTVTSVKRISENQNNIYNVELNNGMTPGYTLIRKSDIKVTANENKINNHNETWELRMESRYKNSPIFGCHTIECMKNILKEHPEIQFNVKEVSNGVKSVKYRVPKRNSAQATEQNNGVVEYREFVKNPKTVYDTRIYKTEDLTKQVINEVKNVITPNDVQRAYSNPNRNVPLDIKINNQKIRVNIKSDASTGGIEIDGYYFHGN
;
A
#
# COMPACT_ATOMS: atom_id res chain seq x y z
N MET A 1 58.84 -3.43 -34.47
CA MET A 1 57.68 -3.70 -35.35
C MET A 1 57.16 -5.11 -35.04
N GLU A 2 55.84 -5.28 -35.08
CA GLU A 2 55.02 -6.32 -34.43
C GLU A 2 55.53 -7.76 -34.55
N LYS A 3 55.45 -8.52 -33.44
CA LYS A 3 55.44 -9.98 -33.48
C LYS A 3 53.98 -10.44 -33.57
N SER A 4 53.60 -10.95 -34.73
CA SER A 4 52.32 -11.63 -34.96
C SER A 4 52.34 -13.01 -34.27
N TYR A 5 51.37 -13.27 -33.40
CA TYR A 5 51.15 -14.62 -32.84
C TYR A 5 49.95 -15.26 -33.54
N THR A 6 50.23 -16.20 -34.44
CA THR A 6 49.23 -17.03 -35.12
C THR A 6 48.85 -18.19 -34.19
N LEU A 7 47.58 -18.29 -33.80
CA LEU A 7 47.05 -19.45 -33.08
C LEU A 7 46.79 -20.59 -34.08
N ASN A 8 47.65 -21.62 -34.05
CA ASN A 8 47.43 -22.87 -34.78
C ASN A 8 46.23 -23.62 -34.18
N SER A 9 45.12 -23.70 -34.92
CA SER A 9 43.89 -24.38 -34.55
C SER A 9 43.88 -25.87 -34.93
N GLU A 10 44.97 -26.59 -34.72
CA GLU A 10 45.04 -28.02 -35.02
C GLU A 10 45.26 -28.85 -33.75
N LYS A 11 44.16 -29.11 -33.06
CA LYS A 11 43.86 -30.38 -32.39
C LYS A 11 42.36 -30.43 -32.09
N SER A 12 41.59 -30.85 -33.09
CA SER A 12 40.25 -31.38 -32.87
C SER A 12 40.36 -32.58 -31.94
N ASN A 13 39.67 -32.57 -30.79
CA ASN A 13 39.13 -33.76 -30.08
C ASN A 13 38.45 -33.47 -28.72
N TRP A 14 38.07 -32.24 -28.37
CA TRP A 14 37.16 -32.04 -27.23
C TRP A 14 35.70 -32.14 -27.67
N LYS A 15 35.26 -33.39 -27.88
CA LYS A 15 33.82 -33.70 -27.79
C LYS A 15 33.44 -33.58 -26.31
N PHE A 16 32.92 -32.43 -25.88
CA PHE A 16 32.23 -32.36 -24.59
C PHE A 16 31.05 -33.32 -24.66
N LYS A 17 31.13 -34.42 -23.90
CA LYS A 17 29.92 -35.18 -23.56
C LYS A 17 28.98 -34.21 -22.83
N PRO A 18 27.66 -34.25 -23.06
CA PRO A 18 26.72 -33.38 -22.36
C PRO A 18 26.54 -33.91 -20.93
N GLU A 19 27.58 -33.79 -20.11
CA GLU A 19 27.44 -33.94 -18.67
C GLU A 19 27.02 -32.60 -18.10
N ILE A 20 25.97 -32.63 -17.28
CA ILE A 20 25.40 -31.50 -16.54
C ILE A 20 26.56 -30.63 -15.98
N PRO A 21 26.57 -29.30 -16.17
CA PRO A 21 27.65 -28.46 -15.70
C PRO A 21 27.84 -28.63 -14.18
N ARG A 22 28.97 -29.21 -13.77
CA ARG A 22 29.35 -29.35 -12.36
C ARG A 22 30.30 -28.23 -11.99
N THR A 23 29.90 -27.39 -11.03
CA THR A 23 30.77 -26.34 -10.49
C THR A 23 31.81 -26.96 -9.57
N ALA A 24 33.07 -26.53 -9.67
CA ALA A 24 34.11 -26.90 -8.71
C ALA A 24 33.88 -26.15 -7.38
N VAL A 25 33.88 -26.87 -6.26
CA VAL A 25 33.66 -26.32 -4.91
C VAL A 25 34.92 -26.49 -4.09
N LYS A 26 35.38 -25.43 -3.43
CA LYS A 26 36.56 -25.45 -2.55
C LYS A 26 36.15 -25.84 -1.13
N ASN A 27 36.78 -26.86 -0.55
CA ASN A 27 36.51 -27.29 0.82
C ASN A 27 37.27 -26.43 1.85
N SER A 28 36.99 -26.63 3.14
CA SER A 28 37.63 -25.94 4.26
C SER A 28 39.14 -26.20 4.38
N GLU A 29 39.64 -27.23 3.72
CA GLU A 29 41.07 -27.59 3.66
C GLU A 29 41.77 -26.99 2.43
N GLY A 30 41.04 -26.24 1.61
CA GLY A 30 41.58 -25.54 0.44
C GLY A 30 41.61 -26.33 -0.86
N ASN A 31 41.10 -27.57 -0.87
CA ASN A 31 41.07 -28.46 -2.03
C ASN A 31 39.76 -28.30 -2.84
N TYR A 32 39.82 -28.50 -4.16
CA TYR A 32 38.65 -28.42 -5.05
C TYR A 32 38.04 -29.80 -5.31
N THR A 33 36.74 -29.93 -5.14
CA THR A 33 35.96 -31.13 -5.48
C THR A 33 34.88 -30.80 -6.51
N LEU A 34 34.47 -31.80 -7.31
CA LEU A 34 33.38 -31.64 -8.28
C LEU A 34 32.03 -31.66 -7.54
N GLY A 35 31.29 -30.56 -7.60
CA GLY A 35 29.95 -30.47 -7.00
C GLY A 35 28.98 -31.48 -7.62
N ARG A 36 28.26 -32.24 -6.79
CA ARG A 36 27.13 -33.08 -7.25
C ARG A 36 25.95 -32.16 -7.55
N GLY A 37 25.24 -32.43 -8.64
CA GLY A 37 24.21 -31.53 -9.18
C GLY A 37 23.02 -31.30 -8.25
N ASN A 38 22.46 -30.08 -8.30
CA ASN A 38 21.15 -29.65 -7.81
C ASN A 38 20.82 -29.81 -6.32
N GLU A 39 21.79 -29.79 -5.40
CA GLU A 39 21.53 -29.59 -3.97
C GLU A 39 21.37 -28.10 -3.64
N TRP A 40 20.34 -27.45 -4.21
CA TRP A 40 19.83 -26.17 -3.69
C TRP A 40 18.58 -26.36 -2.81
N SER A 41 18.10 -27.59 -2.64
CA SER A 41 17.16 -27.92 -1.58
C SER A 41 17.91 -28.02 -0.24
N VAL A 42 18.38 -26.88 0.25
CA VAL A 42 18.80 -26.77 1.63
C VAL A 42 17.53 -26.94 2.49
N ASN A 43 17.43 -28.07 3.19
CA ASN A 43 16.45 -28.32 4.25
C ASN A 43 16.72 -27.38 5.45
N ASN A 44 16.69 -26.08 5.19
CA ASN A 44 16.97 -25.03 6.15
C ASN A 44 15.72 -24.81 6.99
N THR A 45 15.79 -25.22 8.24
CA THR A 45 14.77 -24.90 9.24
C THR A 45 15.33 -23.83 10.16
N VAL A 46 14.53 -22.80 10.43
CA VAL A 46 14.88 -21.76 11.39
C VAL A 46 15.01 -22.37 12.78
N THR A 47 16.18 -22.23 13.39
CA THR A 47 16.46 -22.75 14.74
C THR A 47 16.38 -21.67 15.81
N SER A 48 16.72 -20.43 15.48
CA SER A 48 16.59 -19.31 16.42
C SER A 48 16.28 -17.99 15.72
N VAL A 49 15.57 -17.12 16.43
CA VAL A 49 15.24 -15.76 16.00
C VAL A 49 15.51 -14.82 17.18
N LYS A 50 16.46 -13.90 17.02
CA LYS A 50 16.82 -12.92 18.06
C LYS A 50 16.72 -11.50 17.52
N ARG A 51 15.98 -10.64 18.21
CA ARG A 51 15.82 -9.23 17.84
C ARG A 51 17.12 -8.47 18.10
N ILE A 52 17.57 -7.68 17.11
CA ILE A 52 18.85 -6.95 17.18
C ILE A 52 18.68 -5.56 17.78
N SER A 53 17.53 -4.89 17.58
CA SER A 53 17.25 -3.60 18.20
C SER A 53 15.75 -3.33 18.37
N GLU A 54 15.40 -2.53 19.37
CA GLU A 54 14.02 -2.10 19.64
C GLU A 54 13.57 -0.95 18.71
N ASN A 55 14.51 -0.16 18.20
CA ASN A 55 14.23 1.17 17.65
C ASN A 55 14.28 1.26 16.12
N GLN A 56 14.63 0.17 15.41
CA GLN A 56 14.69 0.16 13.95
C GLN A 56 14.12 -1.15 13.36
N ASN A 57 12.99 -1.04 12.66
CA ASN A 57 12.52 -1.94 11.59
C ASN A 57 12.47 -3.47 11.85
N ASN A 58 12.27 -3.94 13.10
CA ASN A 58 12.15 -5.37 13.42
C ASN A 58 13.25 -6.21 12.73
N ILE A 59 14.51 -5.80 12.87
CA ILE A 59 15.64 -6.56 12.30
C ILE A 59 15.96 -7.70 13.27
N TYR A 60 16.00 -8.94 12.75
CA TYR A 60 16.32 -10.13 13.52
C TYR A 60 17.57 -10.81 12.98
N ASN A 61 18.36 -11.33 13.90
CA ASN A 61 19.30 -12.40 13.62
C ASN A 61 18.52 -13.70 13.56
N VAL A 62 18.70 -14.45 12.48
CA VAL A 62 18.07 -15.75 12.28
C VAL A 62 19.21 -16.76 12.18
N GLU A 63 19.14 -17.82 12.97
CA GLU A 63 20.01 -18.98 12.82
C GLU A 63 19.23 -20.09 12.11
N LEU A 64 19.93 -20.78 11.22
CA LEU A 64 19.41 -21.94 10.51
C LEU A 64 20.07 -23.21 11.06
N ASN A 65 19.36 -24.33 10.98
CA ASN A 65 19.83 -25.66 11.42
C ASN A 65 21.18 -26.10 10.83
N ASN A 66 21.60 -25.53 9.71
CA ASN A 66 22.88 -25.80 9.07
C ASN A 66 24.03 -24.90 9.59
N GLY A 67 23.83 -24.15 10.67
CA GLY A 67 24.85 -23.26 11.25
C GLY A 67 25.15 -22.01 10.41
N MET A 68 24.48 -21.85 9.27
CA MET A 68 24.49 -20.60 8.52
C MET A 68 23.73 -19.53 9.32
N THR A 69 24.45 -18.50 9.73
CA THR A 69 23.87 -17.23 10.16
C THR A 69 23.79 -16.32 8.93
N PRO A 70 22.63 -16.19 8.24
CA PRO A 70 22.43 -15.07 7.32
C PRO A 70 22.75 -13.77 8.07
N GLY A 71 23.64 -12.94 7.51
CA GLY A 71 24.21 -11.77 8.21
C GLY A 71 23.16 -10.85 8.84
N TYR A 72 21.94 -10.84 8.30
CA TYR A 72 20.73 -10.24 8.87
C TYR A 72 19.54 -10.70 8.01
N THR A 73 18.40 -11.06 8.63
CA THR A 73 17.14 -11.29 7.90
C THR A 73 16.12 -10.25 8.36
N LEU A 74 15.60 -9.48 7.42
CA LEU A 74 14.56 -8.50 7.69
C LEU A 74 13.21 -9.23 7.84
N ILE A 75 12.82 -9.57 9.08
CA ILE A 75 11.47 -10.05 9.36
C ILE A 75 10.61 -8.82 9.66
N ARG A 76 9.91 -8.27 8.67
CA ARG A 76 8.93 -7.20 8.89
C ARG A 76 7.66 -7.76 9.52
N LYS A 77 7.75 -8.21 10.77
CA LYS A 77 6.58 -8.53 11.59
C LYS A 77 6.61 -7.55 12.74
N SER A 78 5.81 -6.48 12.66
CA SER A 78 5.60 -5.63 13.82
C SER A 78 4.65 -6.35 14.76
N ASP A 79 5.03 -6.50 16.03
CA ASP A 79 4.11 -6.93 17.10
C ASP A 79 3.10 -5.83 17.46
N ILE A 80 3.08 -4.74 16.70
CA ILE A 80 2.11 -3.66 16.82
C ILE A 80 0.73 -4.21 16.48
N LYS A 81 -0.18 -4.10 17.44
CA LYS A 81 -1.58 -4.48 17.24
C LYS A 81 -2.25 -3.45 16.33
N VAL A 82 -2.88 -3.96 15.28
CA VAL A 82 -3.65 -3.18 14.31
C VAL A 82 -5.07 -3.67 14.35
N THR A 83 -5.99 -2.82 14.76
CA THR A 83 -7.44 -3.06 14.72
C THR A 83 -8.08 -2.32 13.56
N ALA A 84 -9.16 -2.89 13.02
CA ALA A 84 -9.92 -2.28 11.94
C ALA A 84 -11.34 -2.84 11.97
N ASN A 85 -12.34 -1.98 11.85
CA ASN A 85 -13.71 -2.40 11.62
C ASN A 85 -13.97 -2.40 10.10
N GLU A 86 -13.76 -3.54 9.45
CA GLU A 86 -13.92 -3.70 7.99
C GLU A 86 -15.29 -3.23 7.50
N ASN A 87 -16.37 -3.58 8.21
CA ASN A 87 -17.73 -3.18 7.83
C ASN A 87 -17.92 -1.67 7.87
N LYS A 88 -17.42 -0.99 8.91
CA LYS A 88 -17.46 0.47 9.02
C LYS A 88 -16.69 1.13 7.87
N ILE A 89 -15.49 0.62 7.56
CA ILE A 89 -14.61 1.15 6.51
C ILE A 89 -15.25 0.94 5.13
N ASN A 90 -15.71 -0.28 4.83
CA ASN A 90 -16.36 -0.62 3.57
C ASN A 90 -17.63 0.23 3.37
N ASN A 91 -18.45 0.36 4.41
CA ASN A 91 -19.64 1.21 4.37
C ASN A 91 -19.28 2.67 4.06
N HIS A 92 -18.24 3.23 4.69
CA HIS A 92 -17.78 4.59 4.40
C HIS A 92 -17.30 4.79 2.95
N ASN A 93 -16.70 3.75 2.36
CA ASN A 93 -16.25 3.78 0.98
C ASN A 93 -17.40 3.72 -0.03
N GLU A 94 -18.45 2.95 0.27
CA GLU A 94 -19.52 2.67 -0.69
C GLU A 94 -20.76 3.54 -0.52
N THR A 95 -20.94 4.14 0.65
CA THR A 95 -22.08 5.01 0.94
C THR A 95 -21.66 6.46 1.02
N TRP A 96 -22.66 7.34 0.97
CA TRP A 96 -22.45 8.77 1.00
C TRP A 96 -23.45 9.45 1.92
N GLU A 97 -23.03 10.62 2.41
CA GLU A 97 -23.90 11.56 3.09
C GLU A 97 -23.61 12.95 2.54
N LEU A 98 -24.66 13.64 2.07
CA LEU A 98 -24.54 15.00 1.56
C LEU A 98 -24.79 16.01 2.68
N ARG A 99 -23.72 16.69 3.09
CA ARG A 99 -23.73 17.64 4.20
C ARG A 99 -23.67 19.08 3.68
N MET A 100 -24.83 19.72 3.62
CA MET A 100 -24.98 21.06 3.05
C MET A 100 -24.74 22.20 4.05
N GLU A 101 -24.50 21.93 5.33
CA GLU A 101 -24.23 22.98 6.31
C GLU A 101 -22.92 23.75 6.01
N SER A 102 -22.83 25.00 6.47
CA SER A 102 -21.68 25.89 6.24
C SER A 102 -20.35 25.33 6.79
N ARG A 103 -20.40 24.59 7.90
CA ARG A 103 -19.23 23.91 8.49
C ARG A 103 -18.61 22.85 7.57
N TYR A 104 -19.37 22.32 6.61
CA TYR A 104 -18.91 21.33 5.64
C TYR A 104 -18.59 21.92 4.26
N LYS A 105 -18.51 23.25 4.13
CA LYS A 105 -18.28 23.94 2.85
C LYS A 105 -17.11 23.40 2.01
N ASN A 106 -16.08 22.85 2.66
CA ASN A 106 -14.87 22.35 2.01
C ASN A 106 -14.96 20.88 1.58
N SER A 107 -15.91 20.10 2.11
CA SER A 107 -16.13 18.70 1.73
C SER A 107 -17.57 18.25 2.00
N PRO A 108 -18.55 18.74 1.23
CA PRO A 108 -19.97 18.38 1.43
C PRO A 108 -20.29 16.90 1.24
N ILE A 109 -19.57 16.18 0.38
CA ILE A 109 -19.79 14.75 0.17
C ILE A 109 -18.89 13.96 1.13
N PHE A 110 -19.50 13.43 2.19
CA PHE A 110 -18.84 12.57 3.16
C PHE A 110 -18.91 11.09 2.72
N GLY A 111 -17.81 10.35 2.89
CA GLY A 111 -17.67 8.99 2.34
C GLY A 111 -17.52 8.97 0.82
N CYS A 112 -18.08 7.96 0.17
CA CYS A 112 -18.22 7.86 -1.28
C CYS A 112 -16.91 7.81 -2.06
N HIS A 113 -16.16 6.73 -1.86
CA HIS A 113 -14.87 6.50 -2.51
C HIS A 113 -14.95 5.56 -3.71
N THR A 114 -16.14 5.13 -4.14
CA THR A 114 -16.33 4.34 -5.36
C THR A 114 -16.94 5.16 -6.49
N ILE A 115 -16.64 4.78 -7.74
CA ILE A 115 -17.27 5.37 -8.92
C ILE A 115 -18.79 5.17 -8.88
N GLU A 116 -19.25 4.00 -8.42
CA GLU A 116 -20.67 3.67 -8.37
C GLU A 116 -21.41 4.57 -7.37
N CYS A 117 -20.80 4.83 -6.22
CA CYS A 117 -21.35 5.78 -5.26
C CYS A 117 -21.50 7.19 -5.86
N MET A 118 -20.50 7.67 -6.62
CA MET A 118 -20.59 8.99 -7.26
C MET A 118 -21.68 9.06 -8.34
N LYS A 119 -21.94 7.97 -9.07
CA LYS A 119 -23.07 7.89 -10.00
C LYS A 119 -24.41 7.94 -9.27
N ASN A 120 -24.52 7.28 -8.13
CA ASN A 120 -25.73 7.34 -7.30
C ASN A 120 -26.01 8.77 -6.82
N ILE A 121 -24.97 9.50 -6.39
CA ILE A 121 -25.12 10.93 -6.06
C ILE A 121 -25.59 11.71 -7.28
N LEU A 122 -25.01 11.53 -8.47
CA LEU A 122 -25.43 12.25 -9.66
C LEU A 122 -26.87 11.94 -10.07
N LYS A 123 -27.35 10.72 -9.80
CA LYS A 123 -28.73 10.31 -10.05
C LYS A 123 -29.71 11.00 -9.09
N GLU A 124 -29.38 11.06 -7.79
CA GLU A 124 -30.23 11.65 -6.76
C GLU A 124 -30.12 13.18 -6.70
N HIS A 125 -28.96 13.71 -7.08
CA HIS A 125 -28.61 15.13 -7.08
C HIS A 125 -27.98 15.54 -8.41
N PRO A 126 -28.77 15.55 -9.51
CA PRO A 126 -28.28 15.91 -10.85
C PRO A 126 -27.78 17.35 -10.95
N GLU A 127 -28.13 18.20 -9.99
CA GLU A 127 -27.66 19.57 -9.92
C GLU A 127 -26.19 19.69 -9.47
N ILE A 128 -25.61 18.67 -8.83
CA ILE A 128 -24.20 18.69 -8.41
C ILE A 128 -23.30 18.57 -9.64
N GLN A 129 -22.30 19.44 -9.71
CA GLN A 129 -21.38 19.47 -10.84
C GLN A 129 -20.08 18.76 -10.49
N PHE A 130 -19.70 17.80 -11.35
CA PHE A 130 -18.48 17.02 -11.22
C PHE A 130 -17.52 17.33 -12.37
N ASN A 131 -16.24 17.45 -12.04
CA ASN A 131 -15.11 17.47 -12.96
C ASN A 131 -14.22 16.27 -12.62
N VAL A 132 -14.17 15.31 -13.53
CA VAL A 132 -13.54 14.01 -13.33
C VAL A 132 -12.30 13.90 -14.19
N LYS A 133 -11.20 13.45 -13.58
CA LYS A 133 -9.93 13.19 -14.27
C LYS A 133 -9.43 11.80 -13.90
N GLU A 134 -8.92 11.06 -14.87
CA GLU A 134 -8.19 9.81 -14.60
C GLU A 134 -6.89 10.15 -13.85
N VAL A 135 -6.56 9.37 -12.83
CA VAL A 135 -5.31 9.50 -12.06
C VAL A 135 -4.38 8.32 -12.38
N SER A 136 -4.94 7.12 -12.36
CA SER A 136 -4.28 5.86 -12.68
C SER A 136 -5.36 4.83 -13.02
N ASN A 137 -4.95 3.64 -13.46
CA ASN A 137 -5.88 2.59 -13.89
C ASN A 137 -6.96 2.32 -12.82
N GLY A 138 -8.20 2.70 -13.12
CA GLY A 138 -9.33 2.45 -12.22
C GLY A 138 -9.43 3.42 -11.04
N VAL A 139 -8.65 4.51 -11.02
CA VAL A 139 -8.71 5.56 -9.99
C VAL A 139 -8.90 6.92 -10.65
N LYS A 140 -9.89 7.66 -10.18
CA LYS A 140 -10.26 8.97 -10.69
C LYS A 140 -10.21 10.03 -9.60
N SER A 141 -9.80 11.23 -9.97
CA SER A 141 -9.92 12.44 -9.17
C SER A 141 -11.20 13.16 -9.56
N VAL A 142 -12.03 13.48 -8.56
CA VAL A 142 -13.32 14.13 -8.74
C VAL A 142 -13.33 15.44 -7.98
N LYS A 143 -13.24 16.54 -8.71
CA LYS A 143 -13.47 17.89 -8.19
C LYS A 143 -14.95 18.21 -8.38
N TYR A 144 -15.60 18.73 -7.36
CA TYR A 144 -17.05 18.97 -7.42
C TYR A 144 -17.44 20.28 -6.75
N ARG A 145 -18.64 20.77 -7.10
CA ARG A 145 -19.31 21.87 -6.41
C ARG A 145 -20.79 21.56 -6.26
N VAL A 146 -21.34 22.03 -5.15
CA VAL A 146 -22.76 21.87 -4.80
C VAL A 146 -23.48 23.21 -4.89
N PRO A 147 -24.80 23.23 -5.07
CA PRO A 147 -25.57 24.46 -5.04
C PRO A 147 -25.40 25.21 -3.71
N LYS A 148 -25.52 26.53 -3.75
CA LYS A 148 -25.71 27.33 -2.53
C LYS A 148 -27.10 27.08 -1.96
N ARG A 149 -27.19 27.20 -0.64
CA ARG A 149 -28.42 26.98 0.13
C ARG A 149 -28.62 28.16 1.05
N ASN A 150 -29.84 28.72 1.04
CA ASN A 150 -30.20 29.80 1.95
C ASN A 150 -30.44 29.27 3.38
N SER A 151 -30.81 30.15 4.31
CA SER A 151 -31.09 29.78 5.70
C SER A 151 -32.20 28.72 5.86
N ALA A 152 -33.14 28.65 4.91
CA ALA A 152 -34.21 27.65 4.86
C ALA A 152 -33.81 26.36 4.12
N GLN A 153 -32.53 26.17 3.77
CA GLN A 153 -32.01 25.05 3.00
C GLN A 153 -32.59 24.91 1.58
N ALA A 154 -33.21 25.96 1.04
CA ALA A 154 -33.61 26.01 -0.36
C ALA A 154 -32.42 26.39 -1.26
N THR A 155 -32.38 25.83 -2.46
CA THR A 155 -31.36 26.15 -3.48
C THR A 155 -31.44 27.63 -3.85
N GLU A 156 -30.32 28.35 -3.76
CA GLU A 156 -30.27 29.74 -4.18
C GLU A 156 -30.24 29.84 -5.71
N GLN A 157 -31.02 30.77 -6.23
CA GLN A 157 -31.11 31.06 -7.65
C GLN A 157 -31.03 32.57 -7.89
N ASN A 158 -30.36 32.94 -8.97
CA ASN A 158 -30.29 34.31 -9.46
C ASN A 158 -30.87 34.34 -10.88
N ASN A 159 -32.00 35.03 -11.08
CA ASN A 159 -32.74 35.03 -12.34
C ASN A 159 -33.04 33.63 -12.90
N GLY A 160 -33.40 32.68 -12.02
CA GLY A 160 -33.70 31.29 -12.38
C GLY A 160 -32.46 30.41 -12.62
N VAL A 161 -31.25 30.95 -12.49
CA VAL A 161 -29.99 30.19 -12.60
C VAL A 161 -29.51 29.77 -11.21
N VAL A 162 -29.24 28.48 -11.02
CA VAL A 162 -28.72 27.93 -9.76
C VAL A 162 -27.36 28.53 -9.45
N GLU A 163 -27.21 29.08 -8.24
CA GLU A 163 -25.92 29.51 -7.74
C GLU A 163 -25.15 28.36 -7.09
N TYR A 164 -23.85 28.31 -7.34
CA TYR A 164 -22.98 27.26 -6.83
C TYR A 164 -21.98 27.79 -5.82
N ARG A 165 -21.56 26.91 -4.90
CA ARG A 165 -20.33 27.11 -4.14
C ARG A 165 -19.12 27.04 -5.08
N GLU A 166 -17.99 27.55 -4.59
CA GLU A 166 -16.71 27.25 -5.19
C GLU A 166 -16.47 25.74 -5.25
N PHE A 167 -15.72 25.31 -6.27
CA PHE A 167 -15.25 23.93 -6.32
C PHE A 167 -14.42 23.60 -5.09
N VAL A 168 -14.60 22.38 -4.56
CA VAL A 168 -13.79 21.91 -3.43
C VAL A 168 -12.30 22.05 -3.73
N LYS A 169 -11.54 22.56 -2.76
CA LYS A 169 -10.10 22.79 -2.90
C LYS A 169 -9.37 21.47 -3.15
N ASN A 170 -9.74 20.42 -2.40
CA ASN A 170 -9.16 19.10 -2.51
C ASN A 170 -10.17 18.16 -3.20
N PRO A 171 -9.87 17.70 -4.43
CA PRO A 171 -10.68 16.69 -5.09
C PRO A 171 -10.74 15.39 -4.27
N LYS A 172 -11.84 14.65 -4.43
CA LYS A 172 -11.95 13.29 -3.88
C LYS A 172 -11.36 12.29 -4.87
N THR A 173 -10.65 11.30 -4.39
CA THR A 173 -10.29 10.14 -5.21
C THR A 173 -11.34 9.05 -5.09
N VAL A 174 -11.76 8.50 -6.22
CA VAL A 174 -12.70 7.38 -6.28
C VAL A 174 -12.15 6.27 -7.15
N TYR A 175 -12.56 5.02 -6.87
CA TYR A 175 -12.07 3.85 -7.61
C TYR A 175 -13.19 3.05 -8.26
N ASP A 176 -12.82 2.33 -9.33
CA ASP A 176 -13.68 1.38 -10.02
C ASP A 176 -13.71 0.06 -9.25
N THR A 177 -14.89 -0.32 -8.76
CA THR A 177 -15.07 -1.57 -7.99
C THR A 177 -14.89 -2.83 -8.82
N ARG A 178 -14.87 -2.72 -10.15
CA ARG A 178 -14.53 -3.82 -11.07
C ARG A 178 -13.03 -4.11 -11.11
N ILE A 179 -12.20 -3.12 -10.77
CA ILE A 179 -10.74 -3.25 -10.69
C ILE A 179 -10.32 -3.48 -9.24
N TYR A 180 -10.90 -2.72 -8.31
CA TYR A 180 -10.62 -2.81 -6.89
C TYR A 180 -11.91 -3.13 -6.13
N LYS A 181 -12.21 -4.42 -5.91
CA LYS A 181 -13.34 -4.81 -5.06
C LYS A 181 -13.09 -4.29 -3.63
N THR A 182 -14.05 -3.55 -3.08
CA THR A 182 -13.91 -2.83 -1.80
C THR A 182 -13.40 -3.72 -0.66
N GLU A 183 -14.03 -4.89 -0.47
CA GLU A 183 -13.67 -5.83 0.60
C GLU A 183 -12.21 -6.31 0.46
N ASP A 184 -11.79 -6.64 -0.76
CA ASP A 184 -10.46 -7.16 -1.04
C ASP A 184 -9.41 -6.05 -0.91
N LEU A 185 -9.74 -4.83 -1.35
CA LEU A 185 -8.88 -3.67 -1.18
C LEU A 185 -8.71 -3.32 0.31
N THR A 186 -9.80 -3.34 1.09
CA THR A 186 -9.74 -3.10 2.54
C THR A 186 -8.84 -4.12 3.24
N LYS A 187 -8.94 -5.40 2.89
CA LYS A 187 -8.06 -6.45 3.43
C LYS A 187 -6.59 -6.23 3.03
N GLN A 188 -6.33 -5.87 1.78
CA GLN A 188 -4.98 -5.52 1.31
C GLN A 188 -4.40 -4.34 2.08
N VAL A 189 -5.19 -3.28 2.30
CA VAL A 189 -4.78 -2.11 3.09
C VAL A 189 -4.46 -2.52 4.52
N ILE A 190 -5.33 -3.28 5.19
CA ILE A 190 -5.10 -3.72 6.58
C ILE A 190 -3.82 -4.55 6.68
N ASN A 191 -3.62 -5.49 5.75
CA ASN A 191 -2.42 -6.32 5.73
C ASN A 191 -1.16 -5.51 5.48
N GLU A 192 -1.19 -4.55 4.56
CA GLU A 192 -0.03 -3.71 4.29
C GLU A 192 0.28 -2.77 5.45
N VAL A 193 -0.73 -2.21 6.13
CA VAL A 193 -0.51 -1.44 7.37
C VAL A 193 0.21 -2.29 8.41
N LYS A 194 -0.22 -3.55 8.63
CA LYS A 194 0.47 -4.48 9.54
C LYS A 194 1.93 -4.76 9.14
N ASN A 195 2.27 -4.64 7.86
CA ASN A 195 3.62 -4.86 7.36
C ASN A 195 4.54 -3.64 7.52
N VAL A 196 3.97 -2.42 7.47
CA VAL A 196 4.76 -1.18 7.37
C VAL A 196 4.67 -0.27 8.58
N ILE A 197 3.70 -0.47 9.48
CA ILE A 197 3.50 0.35 10.67
C ILE A 197 4.75 0.30 11.58
N THR A 198 5.11 1.46 12.15
CA THR A 198 6.26 1.61 13.04
C THR A 198 5.87 2.12 14.44
N PRO A 199 6.73 1.95 15.46
CA PRO A 199 6.47 2.52 16.78
C PRO A 199 6.29 4.05 16.76
N ASN A 200 6.96 4.75 15.84
CA ASN A 200 6.78 6.19 15.67
C ASN A 200 5.36 6.54 15.21
N ASP A 201 4.76 5.72 14.34
CA ASP A 201 3.37 5.91 13.91
C ASP A 201 2.39 5.76 15.08
N VAL A 202 2.63 4.76 15.94
CA VAL A 202 1.88 4.56 17.19
C VAL A 202 2.02 5.79 18.08
N GLN A 203 3.25 6.25 18.34
CA GLN A 203 3.49 7.44 19.17
C GLN A 203 2.79 8.69 18.62
N ARG A 204 2.83 8.91 17.30
CA ARG A 204 2.11 10.02 16.65
C ARG A 204 0.60 9.92 16.87
N ALA A 205 0.04 8.72 16.77
CA ALA A 205 -1.38 8.49 17.02
C ALA A 205 -1.76 8.80 18.46
N TYR A 206 -0.98 8.33 19.44
CA TYR A 206 -1.21 8.61 20.87
C TYR A 206 -0.99 10.08 21.25
N SER A 207 -0.10 10.78 20.54
CA SER A 207 0.10 12.23 20.72
C SER A 207 -1.05 13.06 20.12
N ASN A 208 -1.93 12.44 19.33
CA ASN A 208 -3.07 13.08 18.67
C ASN A 208 -4.37 12.28 18.91
N PRO A 209 -4.79 12.05 20.16
CA PRO A 209 -5.86 11.10 20.49
C PRO A 209 -7.22 11.48 19.90
N ASN A 210 -7.43 12.77 19.60
CA ASN A 210 -8.68 13.31 19.07
C ASN A 210 -8.67 13.48 17.54
N ARG A 211 -7.63 13.00 16.84
CA ARG A 211 -7.47 13.21 15.40
C ARG A 211 -6.90 11.98 14.71
N ASN A 212 -7.23 11.84 13.44
CA ASN A 212 -6.65 10.84 12.57
C ASN A 212 -5.23 11.30 12.20
N VAL A 213 -4.28 10.38 12.24
CA VAL A 213 -2.92 10.57 11.74
C VAL A 213 -2.80 9.87 10.38
N PRO A 214 -2.20 10.50 9.36
CA PRO A 214 -2.02 9.86 8.07
C PRO A 214 -0.84 8.88 8.09
N LEU A 215 -1.05 7.71 7.48
CA LEU A 215 -0.02 6.75 7.09
C LEU A 215 -0.15 6.51 5.59
N ASP A 216 0.88 6.86 4.83
CA ASP A 216 0.90 6.66 3.38
C ASP A 216 1.53 5.29 3.08
N ILE A 217 0.78 4.44 2.35
CA ILE A 217 1.18 3.10 1.93
C ILE A 217 1.08 2.96 0.42
N LYS A 218 1.53 1.83 -0.12
CA LYS A 218 1.34 1.47 -1.53
C LYS A 218 0.71 0.10 -1.67
N ILE A 219 -0.35 0.00 -2.47
CA ILE A 219 -0.95 -1.26 -2.90
C ILE A 219 -0.89 -1.28 -4.43
N ASN A 220 -0.28 -2.31 -5.01
CA ASN A 220 -0.13 -2.44 -6.48
C ASN A 220 0.44 -1.16 -7.13
N ASN A 221 1.48 -0.61 -6.51
CA ASN A 221 2.15 0.65 -6.88
C ASN A 221 1.28 1.92 -6.82
N GLN A 222 0.04 1.81 -6.36
CA GLN A 222 -0.85 2.95 -6.15
C GLN A 222 -0.71 3.47 -4.72
N LYS A 223 -0.54 4.79 -4.57
CA LYS A 223 -0.47 5.43 -3.26
C LYS A 223 -1.85 5.44 -2.60
N ILE A 224 -1.90 5.04 -1.33
CA ILE A 224 -3.08 5.06 -0.49
C ILE A 224 -2.72 5.78 0.80
N ARG A 225 -3.57 6.72 1.22
CA ARG A 225 -3.49 7.34 2.54
C ARG A 225 -4.45 6.63 3.47
N VAL A 226 -3.91 6.09 4.55
CA VAL A 226 -4.65 5.45 5.63
C VAL A 226 -4.75 6.42 6.79
N ASN A 227 -5.94 6.53 7.35
CA ASN A 227 -6.19 7.29 8.56
C ASN A 227 -6.08 6.35 9.77
N ILE A 228 -5.08 6.55 10.62
CA ILE A 228 -4.87 5.76 11.84
C ILE A 228 -5.19 6.57 13.09
N LYS A 229 -5.64 5.90 14.15
CA LYS A 229 -5.88 6.45 15.50
C LYS A 229 -5.22 5.57 16.55
N SER A 230 -5.00 6.12 17.75
CA SER A 230 -4.55 5.33 18.89
C SER A 230 -5.66 4.37 19.34
N ASP A 231 -5.32 3.11 19.56
CA ASP A 231 -6.22 2.12 20.14
C ASP A 231 -5.78 1.81 21.57
N ALA A 232 -6.36 2.54 22.53
CA ALA A 232 -6.05 2.40 23.94
C ALA A 232 -6.36 1.00 24.51
N SER A 233 -7.28 0.25 23.90
CA SER A 233 -7.66 -1.08 24.37
C SER A 233 -6.59 -2.13 24.06
N THR A 234 -5.88 -1.97 22.94
CA THR A 234 -4.86 -2.92 22.50
C THR A 234 -3.44 -2.44 22.80
N GLY A 235 -3.25 -1.14 23.00
CA GLY A 235 -1.92 -0.52 23.05
C GLY A 235 -1.34 -0.23 21.65
N GLY A 236 -2.17 -0.35 20.61
CA GLY A 236 -1.78 -0.27 19.21
C GLY A 236 -2.46 0.86 18.46
N ILE A 237 -2.85 0.60 17.21
CA ILE A 237 -3.58 1.56 16.37
C ILE A 237 -4.86 0.95 15.80
N GLU A 238 -5.84 1.81 15.57
CA GLU A 238 -7.05 1.53 14.81
C GLU A 238 -6.94 2.17 13.41
N ILE A 239 -7.31 1.42 12.37
CA ILE A 239 -7.55 1.98 11.03
C ILE A 239 -8.98 2.52 10.98
N ASP A 240 -9.13 3.84 10.85
CA ASP A 240 -10.44 4.51 10.79
C ASP A 240 -10.99 4.60 9.35
N GLY A 241 -10.11 4.51 8.35
CA GLY A 241 -10.47 4.53 6.94
C GLY A 241 -9.27 4.76 6.03
N TYR A 242 -9.48 4.72 4.72
CA TYR A 242 -8.43 4.97 3.74
C TYR A 242 -9.01 5.58 2.46
N TYR A 243 -8.14 6.17 1.65
CA TYR A 243 -8.47 6.61 0.31
C TYR A 243 -7.22 6.63 -0.57
N PHE A 244 -7.41 6.53 -1.88
CA PHE A 244 -6.33 6.69 -2.84
C PHE A 244 -5.71 8.09 -2.69
N HIS A 245 -4.38 8.19 -2.63
CA HIS A 245 -3.71 9.48 -2.56
C HIS A 245 -3.23 9.85 -3.96
N GLY A 246 -3.66 11.02 -4.47
CA GLY A 246 -3.16 11.54 -5.74
C GLY A 246 -1.63 11.70 -5.69
N ASN A 247 -0.96 11.41 -6.81
CA ASN A 247 0.47 11.64 -6.95
C ASN A 247 0.80 13.13 -7.00
#